data_AF-D7G879-F1
#
_entry.id   AF-D7G879-F1
#
_cell.length_a   1.000
_cell.length_b   1.000
_cell.length_c   1.000
_cell.angle_alpha   90.00
_cell.angle_beta   90.00
_cell.angle_gamma   90.00
#
_symmetry.space_group_name_H-M   'P 1'
#
loop_
_entity.id
_entity.type
_entity.pdbx_description
1 polymer ?
#
loop_
_entity_poly.entity_id
_entity_poly.type
_entity_poly.pdbx_seq_one_letter_code
_entity_poly.pdbx_strand_id
1 'polypeptide(L)'
;MDESHDEALAGSSSADRNPFILPADEEVFRMRQEEKSRKAKERVARRGQKVWQKTTKSAVSGRSAKIGDLLKNTGAAIVGGEDSTPGKRALANAEMMHQAATMITNDRQQEKESMAEFISKKREMFLVQMSLDTKREEIRKLEEKARMKEEALRKSEQMLEEDAIRFDTFLKENDKKAHEAIKKAERETKLKTDKAQEIKKLNQQIQMVQSDMSKHREALEDCLRYKEFLDSLVPPEWFEEQNQIKCDRQQQRRQARIKQKKKSYEEAKKKVLAEFVEEERRRDEALAKQGRVKKKSEKKARQPDLPPPPKLDQEPLTSSEEDIPMFFTKQEQLLDIFQALEEQNLFFIQNSQETEHALDELKQNFGKVQKTMDTKTQALRSNIRELVDSIDVEEAKAEQLRKRIAASTGDTLDRQEELLKQLNKEVKHVYERCGFDASSSPTTLYMLSDLEARLEDLLSDIGQMPEEYVAKAEKEKEKKRREKKRAEQQALQERMQEERNRKAIERSLQAPRKKVGRPVMFRSRLQKRKVSKNKDMSHGEDLDEIKHLT
;
A
#
# COMPACT_ATOMS: atom_id res chain seq x y z
N MET A 1 -94.06 1.30 -2.87
CA MET A 1 -92.89 1.44 -1.98
C MET A 1 -91.65 1.06 -2.77
N ASP A 2 -91.18 1.74 -3.80
CA ASP A 2 -91.56 2.91 -4.64
C ASP A 2 -90.51 2.88 -5.78
N GLU A 3 -90.89 3.01 -7.07
CA GLU A 3 -90.84 4.26 -7.88
C GLU A 3 -89.45 4.95 -7.83
N SER A 4 -88.80 5.42 -8.91
CA SER A 4 -89.14 5.71 -10.32
C SER A 4 -87.87 6.31 -11.01
N HIS A 5 -87.93 6.58 -12.33
CA HIS A 5 -86.91 7.11 -13.28
C HIS A 5 -86.06 6.03 -13.99
N ASP A 6 -86.03 5.88 -15.33
CA ASP A 6 -86.23 6.84 -16.42
C ASP A 6 -87.00 6.24 -17.61
N GLU A 7 -87.91 7.05 -18.14
CA GLU A 7 -88.62 6.89 -19.40
C GLU A 7 -88.25 8.10 -20.28
N ALA A 8 -87.60 7.91 -21.44
CA ALA A 8 -87.65 8.86 -22.56
C ALA A 8 -86.91 8.36 -23.83
N LEU A 9 -87.50 8.70 -24.98
CA LEU A 9 -86.99 8.68 -26.37
C LEU A 9 -87.15 7.33 -27.11
N ALA A 10 -87.85 7.23 -28.25
CA ALA A 10 -88.26 8.24 -29.20
C ALA A 10 -89.45 7.77 -30.06
N GLY A 11 -90.55 8.52 -30.00
CA GLY A 11 -91.41 8.73 -31.17
C GLY A 11 -90.90 9.98 -31.89
N SER A 12 -90.13 9.83 -32.96
CA SER A 12 -89.80 10.97 -33.83
C SER A 12 -90.86 11.13 -34.90
N SER A 13 -91.46 12.30 -34.96
CA SER A 13 -92.35 12.75 -36.04
C SER A 13 -91.73 12.53 -37.42
N SER A 14 -92.53 12.05 -38.36
CA SER A 14 -92.15 11.70 -39.75
C SER A 14 -91.83 12.91 -40.65
N ALA A 15 -91.63 14.11 -40.09
CA ALA A 15 -91.42 15.34 -40.86
C ALA A 15 -89.94 15.78 -40.94
N ASP A 16 -89.04 15.23 -40.11
CA ASP A 16 -87.62 15.66 -40.05
C ASP A 16 -86.60 14.60 -40.51
N ARG A 17 -87.04 13.54 -41.21
CA ARG A 17 -86.12 12.52 -41.74
C ARG A 17 -85.60 12.87 -43.12
N ASN A 18 -84.27 12.88 -43.25
CA ASN A 18 -83.55 13.11 -44.50
C ASN A 18 -84.00 12.10 -45.58
N PRO A 19 -84.59 12.56 -46.69
CA PRO A 19 -85.20 11.69 -47.71
C PRO A 19 -84.18 10.90 -48.55
N PHE A 20 -82.89 11.13 -48.38
CA PHE A 20 -81.81 10.43 -49.10
C PHE A 20 -81.09 9.37 -48.26
N ILE A 21 -81.51 9.14 -47.02
CA ILE A 21 -80.98 8.05 -46.18
C ILE A 21 -81.93 6.85 -46.29
N LEU A 22 -81.39 5.72 -46.73
CA LEU A 22 -82.12 4.46 -46.81
C LEU A 22 -82.60 4.06 -45.39
N PRO A 23 -83.92 3.85 -45.18
CA PRO A 23 -84.43 3.38 -43.90
C PRO A 23 -83.82 2.04 -43.51
N ALA A 24 -83.55 1.84 -42.21
CA ALA A 24 -83.03 0.57 -41.70
C ALA A 24 -84.03 -0.57 -41.94
N ASP A 25 -83.55 -1.79 -42.13
CA ASP A 25 -84.41 -2.96 -42.44
C ASP A 25 -85.55 -3.15 -41.42
N GLU A 26 -85.28 -2.94 -40.12
CA GLU A 26 -86.31 -2.99 -39.07
C GLU A 26 -87.43 -1.94 -39.26
N GLU A 27 -87.08 -0.76 -39.78
CA GLU A 27 -88.04 0.30 -40.10
C GLU A 27 -88.85 -0.03 -41.36
N VAL A 28 -88.22 -0.62 -42.38
CA VAL A 28 -88.92 -1.11 -43.57
C VAL A 28 -89.94 -2.20 -43.19
N PHE A 29 -89.58 -3.10 -42.27
CA PHE A 29 -90.51 -4.09 -41.75
C PHE A 29 -91.68 -3.45 -40.98
N ARG A 30 -91.42 -2.45 -40.13
CA ARG A 30 -92.49 -1.71 -39.42
C ARG A 30 -93.40 -0.96 -40.39
N MET A 31 -92.86 -0.22 -41.36
CA MET A 31 -93.64 0.49 -42.37
C MET A 31 -94.53 -0.47 -43.18
N ARG A 32 -93.99 -1.64 -43.56
CA ARG A 32 -94.76 -2.68 -44.27
C ARG A 32 -95.88 -3.25 -43.38
N GLN A 33 -95.62 -3.44 -42.09
CA GLN A 33 -96.59 -3.96 -41.14
C GLN A 33 -97.69 -2.94 -40.83
N GLU A 34 -97.35 -1.67 -40.71
CA GLU A 34 -98.27 -0.53 -40.59
C GLU A 34 -99.12 -0.36 -41.85
N GLU A 35 -98.54 -0.44 -43.05
CA GLU A 35 -99.28 -0.35 -44.30
C GLU A 35 -100.28 -1.52 -44.45
N LYS A 36 -99.87 -2.73 -44.05
CA LYS A 36 -100.73 -3.91 -44.02
C LYS A 36 -101.88 -3.73 -43.02
N SER A 37 -101.61 -3.17 -41.84
CA SER A 37 -102.62 -2.82 -40.84
C SER A 37 -103.59 -1.74 -41.34
N ARG A 38 -103.09 -0.69 -42.00
CA ARG A 38 -103.91 0.36 -42.62
C ARG A 38 -104.83 -0.18 -43.70
N LYS A 39 -104.32 -1.01 -44.61
CA LYS A 39 -105.11 -1.70 -45.64
C LYS A 39 -106.17 -2.65 -45.05
N ALA A 40 -105.86 -3.29 -43.92
CA ALA A 40 -106.82 -4.13 -43.21
C ALA A 40 -107.95 -3.29 -42.56
N LYS A 41 -107.60 -2.18 -41.89
CA LYS A 41 -108.56 -1.23 -41.32
C LYS A 41 -109.46 -0.61 -42.40
N GLU A 42 -108.90 -0.24 -43.55
CA GLU A 42 -109.64 0.30 -44.69
C GLU A 42 -110.60 -0.75 -45.29
N ARG A 43 -110.20 -2.02 -45.36
CA ARG A 43 -111.10 -3.12 -45.76
C ARG A 43 -112.27 -3.31 -44.79
N VAL A 44 -112.03 -3.20 -43.49
CA VAL A 44 -113.09 -3.26 -42.48
C VAL A 44 -114.03 -2.06 -42.61
N ALA A 45 -113.50 -0.84 -42.77
CA ALA A 45 -114.30 0.36 -43.01
C ALA A 45 -115.17 0.25 -44.28
N ARG A 46 -114.63 -0.33 -45.37
CA ARG A 46 -115.37 -0.56 -46.63
C ARG A 46 -116.41 -1.68 -46.55
N ARG A 47 -116.42 -2.52 -45.49
CA ARG A 47 -117.48 -3.53 -45.29
C ARG A 47 -118.81 -2.89 -44.86
N GLY A 48 -118.77 -1.80 -44.08
CA GLY A 48 -119.97 -1.11 -43.57
C GLY A 48 -120.60 -0.06 -44.51
N GLN A 49 -119.90 0.34 -45.58
CA GLN A 49 -120.41 1.34 -46.52
C GLN A 49 -121.40 0.75 -47.53
N LYS A 50 -122.39 1.54 -47.94
CA LYS A 50 -123.38 1.16 -48.97
C LYS A 50 -122.74 1.21 -50.37
N VAL A 51 -123.27 0.43 -51.31
CA VAL A 51 -122.64 0.17 -52.62
C VAL A 51 -122.33 1.44 -53.42
N TRP A 52 -123.20 2.46 -53.36
CA TRP A 52 -122.98 3.75 -54.06
C TRP A 52 -121.93 4.66 -53.42
N GLN A 53 -121.49 4.37 -52.19
CA GLN A 53 -120.39 5.07 -51.53
C GLN A 53 -119.02 4.41 -51.79
N LYS A 54 -119.02 3.21 -52.40
CA LYS A 54 -117.79 2.49 -52.75
C LYS A 54 -117.32 2.94 -54.13
N THR A 55 -116.33 3.83 -54.17
CA THR A 55 -115.65 4.18 -55.43
C THR A 55 -114.99 2.94 -56.07
N THR A 56 -115.30 2.67 -57.34
CA THR A 56 -114.75 1.58 -58.15
C THR A 56 -113.33 1.93 -58.61
N LYS A 57 -112.42 0.95 -58.68
CA LYS A 57 -111.01 1.15 -59.02
C LYS A 57 -110.79 1.81 -60.41
N SER A 58 -111.78 1.78 -61.29
CA SER A 58 -111.79 2.50 -62.57
C SER A 58 -111.93 4.02 -62.44
N ALA A 59 -112.49 4.55 -61.34
CA ALA A 59 -112.62 5.98 -61.10
C ALA A 59 -111.41 6.62 -60.38
N VAL A 60 -110.52 5.81 -59.78
CA VAL A 60 -109.33 6.29 -59.05
C VAL A 60 -108.07 6.33 -59.93
N SER A 61 -107.99 5.54 -61.00
CA SER A 61 -106.83 5.56 -61.92
C SER A 61 -106.82 6.77 -62.89
N GLY A 62 -107.89 7.56 -62.94
CA GLY A 62 -108.04 8.71 -63.84
C GLY A 62 -107.49 10.05 -63.32
N ARG A 63 -106.85 10.06 -62.15
CA ARG A 63 -106.13 11.23 -61.62
C ARG A 63 -104.63 10.91 -61.52
N SER A 64 -104.02 10.55 -62.64
CA SER A 64 -102.58 10.70 -62.79
C SER A 64 -102.30 12.14 -63.22
N ALA A 65 -101.45 12.81 -62.45
CA ALA A 65 -100.97 14.15 -62.74
C ALA A 65 -100.41 14.22 -64.17
N LYS A 66 -100.74 15.30 -64.87
CA LYS A 66 -100.21 15.60 -66.20
C LYS A 66 -98.68 15.58 -66.13
N ILE A 67 -98.06 14.60 -66.78
CA ILE A 67 -96.63 14.53 -67.13
C ILE A 67 -96.31 15.58 -68.24
N GLY A 68 -96.91 16.77 -68.13
CA GLY A 68 -96.74 17.91 -69.02
C GLY A 68 -96.08 19.12 -68.34
N ASP A 69 -96.06 19.15 -67.00
CA ASP A 69 -95.51 20.28 -66.23
C ASP A 69 -94.11 20.01 -65.63
N LEU A 70 -93.55 18.80 -65.77
CA LEU A 70 -92.17 18.50 -65.31
C LEU A 70 -91.09 18.67 -66.39
N LEU A 71 -91.45 18.98 -67.64
CA LEU A 71 -90.51 19.08 -68.78
C LEU A 71 -90.26 20.52 -69.27
N LYS A 72 -90.45 21.52 -68.40
CA LYS A 72 -90.16 22.93 -68.70
C LYS A 72 -88.94 23.52 -67.96
N ASN A 73 -88.24 22.73 -67.14
CA ASN A 73 -87.11 23.21 -66.33
C ASN A 73 -85.83 22.38 -66.48
N THR A 74 -85.50 21.92 -67.68
CA THR A 74 -84.13 21.48 -68.01
C THR A 74 -83.80 21.90 -69.43
N GLY A 75 -83.11 23.02 -69.56
CA GLY A 75 -82.50 23.42 -70.83
C GLY A 75 -81.38 22.45 -71.19
N ALA A 76 -81.62 21.64 -72.23
CA ALA A 76 -80.58 21.06 -73.07
C ALA A 76 -81.22 20.57 -74.36
N ALA A 77 -81.03 21.36 -75.42
CA ALA A 77 -81.19 20.91 -76.80
C ALA A 77 -80.23 19.75 -77.08
N ILE A 78 -80.63 18.81 -77.94
CA ILE A 78 -79.91 18.41 -79.18
C ILE A 78 -80.62 17.17 -79.80
N VAL A 79 -81.28 17.46 -80.92
CA VAL A 79 -81.27 16.74 -82.22
C VAL A 79 -81.69 15.25 -82.30
N GLY A 80 -82.83 15.05 -82.98
CA GLY A 80 -82.88 14.16 -84.17
C GLY A 80 -83.69 12.86 -84.05
N GLY A 81 -84.73 12.73 -84.89
CA GLY A 81 -85.26 11.42 -85.30
C GLY A 81 -86.79 11.33 -85.30
N GLU A 82 -87.37 11.49 -86.48
CA GLU A 82 -88.81 11.52 -86.78
C GLU A 82 -89.51 10.13 -86.72
N ASP A 83 -90.85 10.22 -86.67
CA ASP A 83 -91.87 9.25 -87.11
C ASP A 83 -92.23 8.03 -86.26
N SER A 84 -93.37 8.14 -85.54
CA SER A 84 -94.64 7.50 -85.97
C SER A 84 -95.71 7.53 -84.87
N THR A 85 -96.85 8.17 -85.17
CA THR A 85 -98.04 8.31 -84.32
C THR A 85 -98.79 6.98 -84.05
N PRO A 86 -99.13 6.62 -82.79
CA PRO A 86 -99.90 5.42 -82.45
C PRO A 86 -101.39 5.73 -82.26
N GLY A 87 -102.12 6.02 -83.36
CA GLY A 87 -103.54 6.40 -83.31
C GLY A 87 -104.50 5.52 -84.12
N LYS A 88 -104.00 4.63 -84.98
CA LYS A 88 -104.83 3.93 -86.00
C LYS A 88 -105.00 2.41 -85.79
N ARG A 89 -104.34 1.80 -84.80
CA ARG A 89 -104.40 0.33 -84.57
C ARG A 89 -105.62 -0.14 -83.76
N ALA A 90 -106.27 0.73 -82.99
CA ALA A 90 -107.38 0.34 -82.13
C ALA A 90 -108.75 0.23 -82.84
N LEU A 91 -108.97 1.00 -83.93
CA LEU A 91 -110.22 0.96 -84.71
C LEU A 91 -110.29 -0.26 -85.65
N ALA A 92 -109.16 -0.67 -86.22
CA ALA A 92 -109.08 -1.82 -87.15
C ALA A 92 -109.42 -3.17 -86.48
N ASN A 93 -109.08 -3.33 -85.19
CA ASN A 93 -109.37 -4.57 -84.46
C ASN A 93 -110.86 -4.72 -84.09
N ALA A 94 -111.60 -3.61 -83.98
CA ALA A 94 -113.04 -3.62 -83.70
C ALA A 94 -113.86 -3.93 -84.97
N GLU A 95 -113.48 -3.40 -86.13
CA GLU A 95 -114.13 -3.70 -87.42
C GLU A 95 -113.93 -5.16 -87.84
N MET A 96 -112.73 -5.73 -87.62
CA MET A 96 -112.42 -7.12 -87.96
C MET A 96 -113.24 -8.13 -87.13
N MET A 97 -113.48 -7.84 -85.84
CA MET A 97 -114.33 -8.67 -84.97
C MET A 97 -115.81 -8.61 -85.39
N HIS A 98 -116.28 -7.45 -85.85
CA HIS A 98 -117.66 -7.26 -86.30
C HIS A 98 -117.92 -7.94 -87.66
N GLN A 99 -116.93 -7.96 -88.57
CA GLN A 99 -116.98 -8.70 -89.83
C GLN A 99 -116.94 -10.22 -89.63
N ALA A 100 -116.11 -10.71 -88.70
CA ALA A 100 -116.03 -12.13 -88.38
C ALA A 100 -117.35 -12.66 -87.77
N ALA A 101 -118.04 -11.85 -86.96
CA ALA A 101 -119.35 -12.21 -86.39
C ALA A 101 -120.46 -12.31 -87.45
N THR A 102 -120.45 -11.47 -88.50
CA THR A 102 -121.42 -11.54 -89.61
C THR A 102 -121.18 -12.69 -90.59
N MET A 103 -119.95 -13.19 -90.69
CA MET A 103 -119.65 -14.37 -91.53
C MET A 103 -120.16 -15.69 -90.93
N ILE A 104 -120.19 -15.80 -89.60
CA ILE A 104 -120.68 -17.01 -88.90
C ILE A 104 -122.21 -17.15 -89.01
N THR A 105 -122.95 -16.07 -89.26
CA THR A 105 -124.43 -16.09 -89.34
C THR A 105 -125.00 -16.40 -90.72
N ASN A 106 -124.18 -16.41 -91.78
CA ASN A 106 -124.63 -16.65 -93.17
C ASN A 106 -124.47 -18.11 -93.64
N ASP A 107 -124.01 -19.01 -92.77
CA ASP A 107 -123.68 -20.41 -93.13
C ASP A 107 -124.92 -21.36 -93.18
N ARG A 108 -126.13 -20.83 -93.40
CA ARG A 108 -127.40 -21.59 -93.46
C ARG A 108 -128.12 -21.57 -94.82
N GLN A 109 -127.52 -21.01 -95.87
CA GLN A 109 -128.02 -21.19 -97.23
C GLN A 109 -127.21 -22.27 -97.96
N GLN A 110 -127.71 -23.50 -97.96
CA GLN A 110 -127.23 -24.56 -98.84
C GLN A 110 -127.62 -24.25 -100.28
N GLU A 111 -126.82 -23.45 -100.97
CA GLU A 111 -126.80 -23.46 -102.43
C GLU A 111 -125.91 -24.64 -102.87
N LYS A 112 -126.37 -25.38 -103.88
CA LYS A 112 -125.68 -26.56 -104.39
C LYS A 112 -124.36 -26.10 -105.03
N GLU A 113 -123.27 -26.18 -104.27
CA GLU A 113 -121.93 -25.84 -104.74
C GLU A 113 -121.60 -26.61 -106.04
N SER A 114 -121.09 -25.88 -107.03
CA SER A 114 -120.58 -26.49 -108.26
C SER A 114 -119.33 -27.31 -107.91
N MET A 115 -119.19 -28.51 -108.49
CA MET A 115 -118.05 -29.42 -108.22
C MET A 115 -116.69 -28.71 -108.32
N ALA A 116 -116.56 -27.71 -109.20
CA ALA A 116 -115.35 -26.91 -109.36
C ALA A 116 -115.03 -26.03 -108.14
N GLU A 117 -116.04 -25.44 -107.48
CA GLU A 117 -115.87 -24.60 -106.30
C GLU A 117 -115.47 -25.42 -105.08
N PHE A 118 -116.05 -26.61 -104.92
CA PHE A 118 -115.64 -27.55 -103.87
C PHE A 118 -114.17 -27.97 -104.04
N ILE A 119 -113.75 -28.26 -105.28
CA ILE A 119 -112.35 -28.57 -105.58
C ILE A 119 -111.45 -27.35 -105.30
N SER A 120 -111.89 -26.14 -105.63
CA SER A 120 -111.13 -24.90 -105.35
C SER A 120 -110.98 -24.65 -103.84
N LYS A 121 -112.07 -24.72 -103.06
CA LYS A 121 -112.03 -24.59 -101.59
C LYS A 121 -111.17 -25.68 -100.95
N LYS A 122 -111.21 -26.92 -101.44
CA LYS A 122 -110.34 -28.01 -100.98
C LYS A 122 -108.86 -27.72 -101.27
N ARG A 123 -108.54 -27.15 -102.43
CA ARG A 123 -107.17 -26.72 -102.78
C ARG A 123 -106.70 -25.54 -101.94
N GLU A 124 -107.54 -24.54 -101.71
CA GLU A 124 -107.23 -23.40 -100.83
C GLU A 124 -107.02 -23.85 -99.39
N MET A 125 -107.89 -24.71 -98.86
CA MET A 125 -107.73 -25.30 -97.53
C MET A 125 -106.42 -26.11 -97.45
N PHE A 126 -106.07 -26.88 -98.48
CA PHE A 126 -104.81 -27.62 -98.52
C PHE A 126 -103.60 -26.69 -98.58
N LEU A 127 -103.67 -25.59 -99.36
CA LEU A 127 -102.60 -24.60 -99.45
C LEU A 127 -102.39 -23.87 -98.12
N VAL A 128 -103.48 -23.48 -97.45
CA VAL A 128 -103.45 -22.88 -96.11
C VAL A 128 -102.89 -23.88 -95.10
N GLN A 129 -103.33 -25.14 -95.15
CA GLN A 129 -102.80 -26.22 -94.30
C GLN A 129 -101.30 -26.40 -94.51
N MET A 130 -100.84 -26.47 -95.77
CA MET A 130 -99.41 -26.57 -96.11
C MET A 130 -98.62 -25.32 -95.65
N SER A 131 -99.21 -24.12 -95.74
CA SER A 131 -98.60 -22.88 -95.23
C SER A 131 -98.53 -22.82 -93.70
N LEU A 132 -99.51 -23.39 -93.01
CA LEU A 132 -99.51 -23.51 -91.56
C LEU A 132 -98.50 -24.55 -91.10
N ASP A 133 -98.42 -25.69 -91.79
CA ASP A 133 -97.48 -26.75 -91.46
C ASP A 133 -96.03 -26.30 -91.72
N THR A 134 -95.76 -25.57 -92.82
CA THR A 134 -94.44 -24.94 -93.05
C THR A 134 -94.10 -23.87 -92.01
N LYS A 135 -95.05 -23.02 -91.61
CA LYS A 135 -94.83 -22.05 -90.52
C LYS A 135 -94.63 -22.72 -89.16
N ARG A 136 -95.37 -23.80 -88.86
CA ARG A 136 -95.22 -24.59 -87.63
C ARG A 136 -93.83 -25.24 -87.58
N GLU A 137 -93.35 -25.77 -88.71
CA GLU A 137 -92.01 -26.37 -88.79
C GLU A 137 -90.91 -25.30 -88.61
N GLU A 138 -91.07 -24.12 -89.21
CA GLU A 138 -90.11 -23.01 -89.04
C GLU A 138 -90.14 -22.44 -87.60
N ILE A 139 -91.33 -22.32 -86.98
CA ILE A 139 -91.47 -21.96 -85.56
C ILE A 139 -90.75 -22.99 -84.69
N ARG A 140 -90.98 -24.29 -84.92
CA ARG A 140 -90.33 -25.37 -84.16
C ARG A 140 -88.81 -25.31 -84.29
N LYS A 141 -88.28 -25.00 -85.48
CA LYS A 141 -86.84 -24.82 -85.72
C LYS A 141 -86.27 -23.59 -85.01
N LEU A 142 -87.01 -22.48 -84.95
CA LEU A 142 -86.61 -21.29 -84.20
C LEU A 142 -86.69 -21.52 -82.69
N GLU A 143 -87.71 -22.23 -82.21
CA GLU A 143 -87.85 -22.66 -80.82
C GLU A 143 -86.70 -23.57 -80.39
N GLU A 144 -86.29 -24.52 -81.24
CA GLU A 144 -85.15 -25.39 -80.95
C GLU A 144 -83.84 -24.59 -80.89
N LYS A 145 -83.61 -23.66 -81.84
CA LYS A 145 -82.45 -22.75 -81.79
C LYS A 145 -82.48 -21.82 -80.57
N ALA A 146 -83.65 -21.34 -80.17
CA ALA A 146 -83.83 -20.52 -78.98
C ALA A 146 -83.53 -21.34 -77.71
N ARG A 147 -84.05 -22.57 -77.61
CA ARG A 147 -83.79 -23.49 -76.50
C ARG A 147 -82.30 -23.82 -76.37
N MET A 148 -81.61 -24.11 -77.47
CA MET A 148 -80.17 -24.38 -77.44
C MET A 148 -79.37 -23.15 -76.98
N LYS A 149 -79.78 -21.94 -77.36
CA LYS A 149 -79.15 -20.70 -76.87
C LYS A 149 -79.45 -20.44 -75.41
N GLU A 150 -80.68 -20.69 -74.96
CA GLU A 150 -81.09 -20.55 -73.56
C GLU A 150 -80.33 -21.54 -72.68
N GLU A 151 -80.20 -22.81 -73.10
CA GLU A 151 -79.40 -23.82 -72.42
C GLU A 151 -77.91 -23.44 -72.37
N ALA A 152 -77.37 -22.87 -73.44
CA ALA A 152 -75.98 -22.39 -73.48
C ALA A 152 -75.77 -21.19 -72.55
N LEU A 153 -76.68 -20.22 -72.56
CA LEU A 153 -76.64 -19.06 -71.66
C LEU A 153 -76.76 -19.49 -70.21
N ARG A 154 -77.71 -20.39 -69.89
CA ARG A 154 -77.88 -20.93 -68.55
C ARG A 154 -76.63 -21.65 -68.05
N LYS A 155 -75.97 -22.43 -68.91
CA LYS A 155 -74.67 -23.05 -68.55
C LYS A 155 -73.60 -21.99 -68.29
N SER A 156 -73.53 -20.94 -69.09
CA SER A 156 -72.56 -19.84 -68.85
C SER A 156 -72.86 -19.07 -67.57
N GLU A 157 -74.14 -18.83 -67.26
CA GLU A 157 -74.58 -18.19 -66.02
C GLU A 157 -74.20 -19.05 -64.80
N GLN A 158 -74.46 -20.36 -64.85
CA GLN A 158 -74.04 -21.30 -63.80
C GLN A 158 -72.52 -21.32 -63.61
N MET A 159 -71.74 -21.33 -64.69
CA MET A 159 -70.28 -21.27 -64.60
C MET A 159 -69.80 -19.96 -63.94
N LEU A 160 -70.43 -18.83 -64.25
CA LEU A 160 -70.12 -17.53 -63.64
C LEU A 160 -70.54 -17.47 -62.17
N GLU A 161 -71.69 -18.03 -61.81
CA GLU A 161 -72.13 -18.15 -60.41
C GLU A 161 -71.17 -19.03 -59.60
N GLU A 162 -70.76 -20.16 -60.16
CA GLU A 162 -69.75 -21.01 -59.54
C GLU A 162 -68.40 -20.31 -59.39
N ASP A 163 -67.95 -19.56 -60.40
CA ASP A 163 -66.74 -18.75 -60.31
C ASP A 163 -66.86 -17.66 -59.24
N ALA A 164 -68.00 -16.97 -59.15
CA ALA A 164 -68.25 -15.98 -58.10
C ALA A 164 -68.17 -16.62 -56.70
N ILE A 165 -68.78 -17.80 -56.51
CA ILE A 165 -68.67 -18.55 -55.25
C ILE A 165 -67.21 -18.95 -54.99
N ARG A 166 -66.49 -19.44 -56.01
CA ARG A 166 -65.06 -19.78 -55.89
C ARG A 166 -64.23 -18.57 -55.49
N PHE A 167 -64.46 -17.40 -56.08
CA PHE A 167 -63.77 -16.16 -55.70
C PHE A 167 -64.08 -15.74 -54.27
N ASP A 168 -65.34 -15.78 -53.85
CA ASP A 168 -65.72 -15.44 -52.47
C ASP A 168 -65.11 -16.41 -51.46
N THR A 169 -65.06 -17.71 -51.77
CA THR A 169 -64.35 -18.69 -50.93
C THR A 169 -62.86 -18.44 -50.90
N PHE A 170 -62.25 -18.07 -52.03
CA PHE A 170 -60.83 -17.73 -52.11
C PHE A 170 -60.50 -16.49 -51.28
N LEU A 171 -61.33 -15.44 -51.32
CA LEU A 171 -61.15 -14.24 -50.48
C LEU A 171 -61.27 -14.58 -49.00
N LYS A 172 -62.29 -15.35 -48.60
CA LYS A 172 -62.44 -15.80 -47.21
C LYS A 172 -61.26 -16.65 -46.73
N GLU A 173 -60.74 -17.53 -47.59
CA GLU A 173 -59.55 -18.32 -47.28
C GLU A 173 -58.28 -17.48 -47.22
N ASN A 174 -58.14 -16.47 -48.09
CA ASN A 174 -57.01 -15.57 -48.10
C ASN A 174 -57.00 -14.69 -46.85
N ASP A 175 -58.13 -14.08 -46.51
CA ASP A 175 -58.30 -13.28 -45.29
C ASP A 175 -58.07 -14.13 -44.05
N LYS A 176 -58.58 -15.37 -44.03
CA LYS A 176 -58.32 -16.31 -42.94
C LYS A 176 -56.83 -16.64 -42.83
N LYS A 177 -56.14 -16.92 -43.94
CA LYS A 177 -54.69 -17.17 -43.97
C LYS A 177 -53.89 -15.94 -43.52
N ALA A 178 -54.31 -14.74 -43.93
CA ALA A 178 -53.69 -13.48 -43.50
C ALA A 178 -53.86 -13.25 -41.99
N HIS A 179 -55.07 -13.45 -41.46
CA HIS A 179 -55.32 -13.38 -40.02
C HIS A 179 -54.57 -14.46 -39.23
N GLU A 180 -54.48 -15.67 -39.74
CA GLU A 180 -53.69 -16.74 -39.12
C GLU A 180 -52.20 -16.40 -39.09
N ALA A 181 -51.66 -15.80 -40.18
CA ALA A 181 -50.28 -15.32 -40.24
C ALA A 181 -50.02 -14.19 -39.23
N ILE A 182 -50.93 -13.21 -39.12
CA ILE A 182 -50.84 -12.13 -38.12
C ILE A 182 -50.86 -12.71 -36.70
N LYS A 183 -51.83 -13.57 -36.39
CA LYS A 183 -51.91 -14.24 -35.07
C LYS A 183 -50.67 -15.08 -34.76
N LYS A 184 -50.03 -15.68 -35.78
CA LYS A 184 -48.78 -16.42 -35.59
C LYS A 184 -47.64 -15.46 -35.27
N ALA A 185 -47.50 -14.35 -36.00
CA ALA A 185 -46.51 -13.33 -35.74
C ALA A 185 -46.69 -12.66 -34.36
N GLU A 186 -47.93 -12.37 -33.95
CA GLU A 186 -48.25 -11.84 -32.62
C GLU A 186 -47.89 -12.83 -31.51
N ARG A 187 -48.16 -14.12 -31.70
CA ARG A 187 -47.74 -15.15 -30.73
C ARG A 187 -46.22 -15.27 -30.64
N GLU A 188 -45.53 -15.25 -31.77
CA GLU A 188 -44.06 -15.34 -31.80
C GLU A 188 -43.40 -14.09 -31.17
N THR A 189 -43.94 -12.89 -31.43
CA THR A 189 -43.47 -11.65 -30.80
C THR A 189 -43.75 -11.64 -29.30
N LYS A 190 -44.92 -12.12 -28.87
CA LYS A 190 -45.23 -12.29 -27.44
C LYS A 190 -44.27 -13.26 -26.74
N LEU A 191 -44.01 -14.43 -27.33
CA LEU A 191 -43.04 -15.38 -26.80
C LEU A 191 -41.63 -14.78 -26.71
N LYS A 192 -41.22 -14.00 -27.72
CA LYS A 192 -39.95 -13.26 -27.72
C LYS A 192 -39.90 -12.24 -26.59
N THR A 193 -40.96 -11.45 -26.37
CA THR A 193 -40.99 -10.47 -25.28
C THR A 193 -40.97 -11.13 -23.90
N ASP A 194 -41.69 -12.23 -23.73
CA ASP A 194 -41.73 -12.98 -22.46
C ASP A 194 -40.34 -13.56 -22.15
N LYS A 195 -39.68 -14.16 -23.15
CA LYS A 195 -38.30 -14.65 -23.00
C LYS A 195 -37.30 -13.52 -22.74
N ALA A 196 -37.46 -12.36 -23.36
CA ALA A 196 -36.62 -11.20 -23.07
C ALA A 196 -36.81 -10.69 -21.63
N GLN A 197 -38.04 -10.73 -21.09
CA GLN A 197 -38.29 -10.40 -19.68
C GLN A 197 -37.68 -11.44 -18.74
N GLU A 198 -37.76 -12.73 -19.07
CA GLU A 198 -37.12 -13.81 -18.31
C GLU A 198 -35.59 -13.66 -18.27
N ILE A 199 -34.96 -13.36 -19.41
CA ILE A 199 -33.53 -13.05 -19.50
C ILE A 199 -33.17 -11.86 -18.61
N LYS A 200 -33.99 -10.78 -18.62
CA LYS A 200 -33.76 -9.62 -17.75
C LYS A 200 -33.82 -9.99 -16.26
N LYS A 201 -34.80 -10.82 -15.85
CA LYS A 201 -34.92 -11.31 -14.47
C LYS A 201 -33.71 -12.15 -14.06
N LEU A 202 -33.30 -13.08 -14.93
CA LEU A 202 -32.11 -13.92 -14.67
C LEU A 202 -30.84 -13.06 -14.59
N ASN A 203 -30.66 -12.07 -15.47
CA ASN A 203 -29.52 -11.16 -15.41
C ASN A 203 -29.49 -10.34 -14.11
N GLN A 204 -30.66 -9.89 -13.61
CA GLN A 204 -30.75 -9.22 -12.31
C GLN A 204 -30.36 -10.16 -11.16
N GLN A 205 -30.81 -11.43 -11.19
CA GLN A 205 -30.41 -12.43 -10.20
C GLN A 205 -28.91 -12.72 -10.24
N ILE A 206 -28.32 -12.84 -11.44
CA ILE A 206 -26.88 -13.02 -11.61
C ILE A 206 -26.13 -11.83 -11.00
N GLN A 207 -26.56 -10.59 -11.28
CA GLN A 207 -25.93 -9.39 -10.71
C GLN A 207 -26.05 -9.35 -9.18
N MET A 208 -27.21 -9.73 -8.62
CA MET A 208 -27.40 -9.81 -7.18
C MET A 208 -26.43 -10.82 -6.56
N VAL A 209 -26.38 -12.05 -7.10
CA VAL A 209 -25.46 -13.09 -6.63
C VAL A 209 -24.00 -12.67 -6.80
N GLN A 210 -23.63 -12.02 -7.90
CA GLN A 210 -22.28 -11.49 -8.10
C GLN A 210 -21.92 -10.42 -7.06
N SER A 211 -22.87 -9.54 -6.73
CA SER A 211 -22.67 -8.53 -5.68
C SER A 211 -22.50 -9.18 -4.31
N ASP A 212 -23.28 -10.21 -3.99
CA ASP A 212 -23.17 -10.93 -2.73
C ASP A 212 -21.90 -11.78 -2.67
N MET A 213 -21.50 -12.41 -3.78
CA MET A 213 -20.21 -13.08 -3.90
C MET A 213 -19.05 -12.12 -3.67
N SER A 214 -19.14 -10.88 -4.18
CA SER A 214 -18.11 -9.86 -3.98
C SER A 214 -18.05 -9.42 -2.51
N LYS A 215 -19.20 -9.15 -1.87
CA LYS A 215 -19.28 -8.85 -0.43
C LYS A 215 -18.72 -9.99 0.44
N HIS A 216 -19.08 -11.24 0.13
CA HIS A 216 -18.57 -12.40 0.84
C HIS A 216 -17.08 -12.63 0.61
N ARG A 217 -16.58 -12.31 -0.59
CA ARG A 217 -15.15 -12.37 -0.89
C ARG A 217 -14.36 -11.32 -0.12
N GLU A 218 -14.84 -10.08 -0.07
CA GLU A 218 -14.24 -9.01 0.74
C GLU A 218 -14.25 -9.38 2.23
N ALA A 219 -15.39 -9.85 2.75
CA ALA A 219 -15.50 -10.32 4.13
C ALA A 219 -14.56 -11.50 4.41
N LEU A 220 -14.39 -12.42 3.45
CA LEU A 220 -13.43 -13.53 3.58
C LEU A 220 -11.99 -13.02 3.60
N GLU A 221 -11.63 -12.07 2.74
CA GLU A 221 -10.31 -11.45 2.72
C GLU A 221 -10.01 -10.75 4.04
N ASP A 222 -10.97 -10.02 4.62
CA ASP A 222 -10.82 -9.42 5.94
C ASP A 222 -10.67 -10.48 7.04
N CYS A 223 -11.50 -11.53 7.03
CA CYS A 223 -11.37 -12.66 7.96
C CYS A 223 -10.02 -13.39 7.83
N LEU A 224 -9.47 -13.51 6.61
CA LEU A 224 -8.15 -14.08 6.38
C LEU A 224 -7.05 -13.17 6.93
N ARG A 225 -7.14 -11.85 6.73
CA ARG A 225 -6.21 -10.89 7.35
C ARG A 225 -6.26 -10.96 8.88
N TYR A 226 -7.46 -11.05 9.46
CA TYR A 226 -7.60 -11.24 10.90
C TYR A 226 -7.04 -12.59 11.35
N LYS A 227 -7.24 -13.66 10.59
CA LYS A 227 -6.64 -14.97 10.89
C LYS A 227 -5.12 -14.91 10.86
N GLU A 228 -4.52 -14.34 9.82
CA GLU A 228 -3.06 -14.17 9.72
C GLU A 228 -2.51 -13.36 10.90
N PHE A 229 -3.21 -12.29 11.28
CA PHE A 229 -2.85 -11.49 12.44
C PHE A 229 -2.95 -12.31 13.74
N LEU A 230 -4.04 -13.02 13.97
CA LEU A 230 -4.19 -13.88 15.14
C LEU A 230 -3.13 -14.98 15.16
N ASP A 231 -2.88 -15.65 14.03
CA ASP A 231 -1.85 -16.68 13.90
C ASP A 231 -0.44 -16.14 14.23
N SER A 232 -0.17 -14.85 13.97
CA SER A 232 1.09 -14.20 14.36
C SER A 232 1.24 -13.95 15.86
N LEU A 233 0.13 -13.84 16.59
CA LEU A 233 0.10 -13.66 18.04
C LEU A 233 0.05 -14.99 18.80
N VAL A 234 -0.42 -16.07 18.15
CA VAL A 234 -0.47 -17.39 18.77
C VAL A 234 0.96 -17.95 18.90
N PRO A 235 1.36 -18.43 20.09
CA PRO A 235 2.65 -19.09 20.26
C PRO A 235 2.83 -20.29 19.32
N PRO A 236 4.01 -20.47 18.70
CA PRO A 236 4.27 -21.57 17.77
C PRO A 236 4.11 -22.96 18.41
N GLU A 237 4.39 -23.07 19.71
CA GLU A 237 4.23 -24.30 20.49
C GLU A 237 2.79 -24.85 20.44
N TRP A 238 1.80 -23.96 20.43
CA TRP A 238 0.41 -24.37 20.35
C TRP A 238 0.07 -24.95 18.97
N PHE A 239 0.61 -24.38 17.88
CA PHE A 239 0.45 -24.96 16.54
C PHE A 239 1.09 -26.34 16.42
N GLU A 240 2.26 -26.52 17.04
CA GLU A 240 2.95 -27.80 17.07
C GLU A 240 2.14 -28.86 17.82
N GLU A 241 1.59 -28.52 18.99
CA GLU A 241 0.73 -29.42 19.77
C GLU A 241 -0.53 -29.81 18.98
N GLN A 242 -1.22 -28.85 18.35
CA GLN A 242 -2.39 -29.14 17.53
C GLN A 242 -2.06 -29.99 16.29
N ASN A 243 -0.91 -29.73 15.65
CA ASN A 243 -0.44 -30.54 14.53
C ASN A 243 -0.10 -31.97 14.96
N GLN A 244 0.46 -32.15 16.15
CA GLN A 244 0.72 -33.47 16.73
C GLN A 244 -0.58 -34.22 17.00
N ILE A 245 -1.57 -33.60 17.65
CA ILE A 245 -2.90 -34.19 17.88
C ILE A 245 -3.55 -34.60 16.56
N LYS A 246 -3.44 -33.75 15.52
CA LYS A 246 -3.95 -34.06 14.18
C LYS A 246 -3.20 -35.24 13.55
N CYS A 247 -1.88 -35.28 13.66
CA CYS A 247 -1.05 -36.38 13.17
C CYS A 247 -1.42 -37.70 13.87
N ASP A 248 -1.53 -37.70 15.19
CA ASP A 248 -1.90 -38.86 15.99
C ASP A 248 -3.29 -39.38 15.63
N ARG A 249 -4.27 -38.48 15.45
CA ARG A 249 -5.62 -38.85 14.98
C ARG A 249 -5.57 -39.49 13.59
N GLN A 250 -4.78 -38.93 12.66
CA GLN A 250 -4.60 -39.51 11.33
C GLN A 250 -3.92 -40.88 11.38
N GLN A 251 -2.91 -41.05 12.22
CA GLN A 251 -2.24 -42.32 12.45
C GLN A 251 -3.19 -43.35 13.06
N GLN A 252 -4.03 -42.97 14.02
CA GLN A 252 -5.05 -43.84 14.61
C GLN A 252 -6.08 -44.29 13.56
N ARG A 253 -6.58 -43.38 12.71
CA ARG A 253 -7.48 -43.72 11.59
C ARG A 253 -6.82 -44.69 10.61
N ARG A 254 -5.56 -44.44 10.24
CA ARG A 254 -4.76 -45.36 9.40
C ARG A 254 -4.61 -46.72 10.06
N GLN A 255 -4.24 -46.76 11.35
CA GLN A 255 -4.13 -48.02 12.09
C GLN A 255 -5.46 -48.76 12.19
N ALA A 256 -6.58 -48.06 12.34
CA ALA A 256 -7.91 -48.66 12.35
C ALA A 256 -8.26 -49.31 10.99
N ARG A 257 -7.95 -48.64 9.88
CA ARG A 257 -8.12 -49.18 8.52
C ARG A 257 -7.22 -50.38 8.26
N ILE A 258 -5.94 -50.30 8.64
CA ILE A 258 -4.99 -51.41 8.62
C ILE A 258 -5.53 -52.58 9.45
N LYS A 259 -6.03 -52.34 10.67
CA LYS A 259 -6.63 -53.38 11.53
C LYS A 259 -7.88 -53.98 10.88
N GLN A 260 -8.74 -53.18 10.27
CA GLN A 260 -9.93 -53.65 9.55
C GLN A 260 -9.55 -54.53 8.36
N LYS A 261 -8.57 -54.11 7.55
CA LYS A 261 -8.05 -54.92 6.44
C LYS A 261 -7.41 -56.21 6.93
N LYS A 262 -6.61 -56.17 8.00
CA LYS A 262 -6.03 -57.37 8.63
C LYS A 262 -7.13 -58.34 9.10
N LYS A 263 -8.16 -57.86 9.80
CA LYS A 263 -9.30 -58.68 10.24
C LYS A 263 -10.02 -59.33 9.05
N SER A 264 -10.35 -58.55 8.02
CA SER A 264 -11.01 -59.08 6.81
C SER A 264 -10.16 -60.14 6.11
N TYR A 265 -8.83 -59.96 6.11
CA TYR A 265 -7.91 -60.93 5.55
C TYR A 265 -7.78 -62.20 6.40
N GLU A 266 -7.74 -62.08 7.73
CA GLU A 266 -7.74 -63.23 8.63
C GLU A 266 -9.05 -64.03 8.55
N GLU A 267 -10.19 -63.34 8.43
CA GLU A 267 -11.48 -63.97 8.19
C GLU A 267 -11.51 -64.71 6.85
N ALA A 268 -11.04 -64.07 5.77
CA ALA A 268 -10.90 -64.70 4.46
C ALA A 268 -9.97 -65.92 4.51
N LYS A 269 -8.83 -65.80 5.19
CA LYS A 269 -7.87 -66.89 5.41
C LYS A 269 -8.48 -68.05 6.20
N LYS A 270 -9.20 -67.77 7.29
CA LYS A 270 -9.89 -68.80 8.10
C LYS A 270 -10.97 -69.51 7.29
N LYS A 271 -11.73 -68.77 6.47
CA LYS A 271 -12.77 -69.33 5.61
C LYS A 271 -12.19 -70.27 4.55
N VAL A 272 -11.15 -69.84 3.85
CA VAL A 272 -10.43 -70.68 2.86
C VAL A 272 -9.84 -71.93 3.52
N LEU A 273 -9.28 -71.80 4.72
CA LEU A 273 -8.75 -72.95 5.45
C LEU A 273 -9.86 -73.91 5.93
N ALA A 274 -10.99 -73.40 6.38
CA ALA A 274 -12.14 -74.21 6.78
C ALA A 274 -12.76 -74.94 5.59
N GLU A 275 -12.89 -74.27 4.44
CA GLU A 275 -13.33 -74.88 3.19
C GLU A 275 -12.35 -75.98 2.75
N PHE A 276 -11.05 -75.75 2.87
CA PHE A 276 -10.02 -76.74 2.58
C PHE A 276 -10.10 -77.97 3.51
N VAL A 277 -10.30 -77.77 4.81
CA VAL A 277 -10.45 -78.86 5.79
C VAL A 277 -11.74 -79.66 5.53
N GLU A 278 -12.85 -79.01 5.19
CA GLU A 278 -14.09 -79.69 4.81
C GLU A 278 -13.96 -80.44 3.47
N GLU A 279 -13.20 -79.89 2.51
CA GLU A 279 -12.90 -80.56 1.26
C GLU A 279 -12.03 -81.80 1.48
N GLU A 280 -11.00 -81.72 2.33
CA GLU A 280 -10.18 -82.85 2.76
C GLU A 280 -11.01 -83.88 3.53
N ARG A 281 -11.91 -83.46 4.44
CA ARG A 281 -12.81 -84.37 5.16
C ARG A 281 -13.77 -85.10 4.22
N ARG A 282 -14.39 -84.38 3.27
CA ARG A 282 -15.21 -84.98 2.21
C ARG A 282 -14.41 -85.95 1.34
N ARG A 283 -13.15 -85.62 1.05
CA ARG A 283 -12.24 -86.47 0.27
C ARG A 283 -11.86 -87.74 1.02
N ASP A 284 -11.55 -87.63 2.30
CA ASP A 284 -11.26 -88.77 3.18
C ASP A 284 -12.49 -89.66 3.37
N GLU A 285 -13.69 -89.09 3.54
CA GLU A 285 -14.95 -89.82 3.56
C GLU A 285 -15.24 -90.54 2.22
N ALA A 286 -14.95 -89.89 1.09
CA ALA A 286 -15.07 -90.52 -0.23
C ALA A 286 -14.06 -91.66 -0.43
N LEU A 287 -12.83 -91.50 0.05
CA LEU A 287 -11.80 -92.55 0.03
C LEU A 287 -12.15 -93.72 0.95
N ALA A 288 -12.75 -93.45 2.12
CA ALA A 288 -13.24 -94.47 3.04
C ALA A 288 -14.41 -95.28 2.45
N LYS A 289 -15.34 -94.61 1.75
CA LYS A 289 -16.43 -95.28 1.01
C LYS A 289 -15.95 -96.12 -0.17
N GLN A 290 -14.78 -95.82 -0.75
CA GLN A 290 -14.16 -96.60 -1.83
C GLN A 290 -13.34 -97.82 -1.37
N GLY A 291 -13.31 -98.16 -0.07
CA GLY A 291 -12.73 -99.42 0.41
C GLY A 291 -11.21 -99.58 0.14
N ARG A 292 -10.46 -98.48 0.00
CA ARG A 292 -9.00 -98.52 -0.18
C ARG A 292 -8.28 -98.24 1.14
N VAL A 293 -7.68 -99.28 1.72
CA VAL A 293 -6.71 -99.17 2.82
C VAL A 293 -5.48 -98.36 2.37
N LYS A 294 -5.07 -97.39 3.19
CA LYS A 294 -3.90 -96.50 2.95
C LYS A 294 -2.61 -97.32 2.76
N LYS A 295 -2.12 -97.44 1.52
CA LYS A 295 -0.72 -97.78 1.25
C LYS A 295 0.10 -96.49 1.41
N LYS A 296 1.00 -96.44 2.41
CA LYS A 296 1.99 -95.35 2.59
C LYS A 296 2.73 -95.14 1.27
N SER A 297 2.36 -94.09 0.55
CA SER A 297 3.13 -93.55 -0.56
C SER A 297 2.97 -92.04 -0.49
N GLU A 298 4.11 -91.36 -0.56
CA GLU A 298 4.29 -89.93 -0.38
C GLU A 298 3.39 -89.13 -1.33
N LYS A 299 2.20 -88.77 -0.87
CA LYS A 299 1.45 -87.69 -1.49
C LYS A 299 1.85 -86.41 -0.77
N LYS A 300 2.55 -85.53 -1.48
CA LYS A 300 2.71 -84.12 -1.11
C LYS A 300 1.36 -83.61 -0.59
N ALA A 301 1.33 -83.19 0.67
CA ALA A 301 0.14 -82.58 1.25
C ALA A 301 -0.30 -81.42 0.35
N ARG A 302 -1.57 -81.43 -0.08
CA ARG A 302 -2.16 -80.31 -0.82
C ARG A 302 -2.10 -79.10 0.12
N GLN A 303 -1.49 -78.00 -0.32
CA GLN A 303 -1.48 -76.79 0.48
C GLN A 303 -2.75 -75.97 0.17
N PRO A 304 -3.38 -75.34 1.17
CA PRO A 304 -4.47 -74.41 0.92
C PRO A 304 -3.98 -73.23 0.08
N ASP A 305 -4.68 -72.89 -0.99
CA ASP A 305 -4.37 -71.72 -1.80
C ASP A 305 -4.83 -70.46 -1.05
N LEU A 306 -3.92 -69.89 -0.26
CA LEU A 306 -4.21 -68.77 0.62
C LEU A 306 -4.29 -67.47 -0.19
N PRO A 307 -5.28 -66.60 0.08
CA PRO A 307 -5.33 -65.28 -0.55
C PRO A 307 -4.05 -64.51 -0.26
N PRO A 308 -3.53 -63.69 -1.20
CA PRO A 308 -2.30 -62.93 -1.01
C PRO A 308 -2.49 -61.88 0.11
N PRO A 309 -1.44 -61.64 0.93
CA PRO A 309 -1.55 -60.72 2.05
C PRO A 309 -1.91 -59.30 1.58
N PRO A 310 -2.81 -58.59 2.29
CA PRO A 310 -3.15 -57.23 1.96
C PRO A 310 -1.88 -56.38 2.02
N LYS A 311 -1.67 -55.53 1.01
CA LYS A 311 -0.57 -54.57 0.99
C LYS A 311 -0.87 -53.45 1.99
N LEU A 312 -0.32 -53.56 3.20
CA LEU A 312 -0.58 -52.63 4.31
C LEU A 312 0.27 -51.35 4.23
N ASP A 313 1.37 -51.40 3.47
CA ASP A 313 2.36 -50.31 3.43
C ASP A 313 1.89 -49.11 2.60
N GLN A 314 0.89 -49.30 1.73
CA GLN A 314 0.41 -48.30 0.77
C GLN A 314 -0.84 -47.55 1.22
N GLU A 315 -1.29 -47.70 2.48
CA GLU A 315 -2.44 -46.90 2.95
C GLU A 315 -2.04 -45.44 3.15
N PRO A 316 -2.56 -44.50 2.32
CA PRO A 316 -2.23 -43.10 2.42
C PRO A 316 -2.86 -42.50 3.68
N LEU A 317 -2.16 -41.53 4.25
CA LEU A 317 -2.68 -40.72 5.33
C LEU A 317 -3.80 -39.83 4.75
N THR A 318 -5.04 -40.08 5.14
CA THR A 318 -6.18 -39.27 4.67
C THR A 318 -6.20 -37.95 5.43
N SER A 319 -6.29 -36.83 4.72
CA SER A 319 -6.47 -35.52 5.34
C SER A 319 -7.72 -35.53 6.20
N SER A 320 -7.60 -35.17 7.47
CA SER A 320 -8.75 -34.93 8.33
C SER A 320 -9.32 -33.57 7.92
N GLU A 321 -10.51 -33.53 7.34
CA GLU A 321 -11.30 -32.31 7.04
C GLU A 321 -11.80 -31.57 8.29
N GLU A 322 -11.30 -31.94 9.47
CA GLU A 322 -11.64 -31.28 10.73
C GLU A 322 -10.67 -30.12 10.94
N ASP A 323 -11.20 -28.90 10.92
CA ASP A 323 -10.47 -27.67 11.15
C ASP A 323 -9.85 -27.65 12.55
N ILE A 324 -8.63 -27.09 12.63
CA ILE A 324 -7.93 -26.92 13.90
C ILE A 324 -8.70 -25.87 14.71
N PRO A 325 -9.08 -26.16 15.97
CA PRO A 325 -9.79 -25.20 16.82
C PRO A 325 -8.97 -23.92 16.98
N MET A 326 -9.56 -22.72 16.96
CA MET A 326 -8.81 -21.48 17.14
C MET A 326 -8.28 -21.34 18.59
N PHE A 327 -7.08 -20.76 18.75
CA PHE A 327 -6.48 -20.48 20.06
C PHE A 327 -7.29 -19.46 20.87
N PHE A 328 -7.67 -18.37 20.21
CA PHE A 328 -8.48 -17.31 20.81
C PHE A 328 -9.97 -17.66 20.75
N THR A 329 -10.58 -17.81 21.92
CA THR A 329 -12.02 -18.14 22.06
C THR A 329 -12.83 -16.97 22.59
N LYS A 330 -12.19 -16.07 23.35
CA LYS A 330 -12.79 -14.85 23.90
C LYS A 330 -11.99 -13.63 23.47
N GLN A 331 -12.70 -12.54 23.19
CA GLN A 331 -12.10 -11.25 22.82
C GLN A 331 -11.17 -10.68 23.91
N GLU A 332 -11.46 -10.96 25.19
CA GLU A 332 -10.67 -10.48 26.33
C GLU A 332 -9.21 -10.98 26.28
N GLN A 333 -8.99 -12.20 25.80
CA GLN A 333 -7.64 -12.78 25.71
C GLN A 333 -6.70 -11.98 24.82
N LEU A 334 -7.23 -11.37 23.75
CA LEU A 334 -6.44 -10.54 22.86
C LEU A 334 -6.14 -9.18 23.50
N LEU A 335 -7.11 -8.61 24.22
CA LEU A 335 -6.93 -7.37 24.98
C LEU A 335 -5.90 -7.55 26.10
N ASP A 336 -5.90 -8.70 26.78
CA ASP A 336 -4.92 -9.04 27.80
C ASP A 336 -3.49 -9.10 27.22
N ILE A 337 -3.32 -9.67 26.02
CA ILE A 337 -2.02 -9.69 25.32
C ILE A 337 -1.58 -8.26 24.96
N PHE A 338 -2.50 -7.43 24.44
CA PHE A 338 -2.19 -6.04 24.14
C PHE A 338 -1.82 -5.26 25.40
N GLN A 339 -2.56 -5.43 26.49
CA GLN A 339 -2.26 -4.80 27.77
C GLN A 339 -0.89 -5.26 28.29
N ALA A 340 -0.58 -6.56 28.21
CA ALA A 340 0.73 -7.08 28.60
C ALA A 340 1.86 -6.50 27.73
N LEU A 341 1.64 -6.34 26.42
CA LEU A 341 2.58 -5.69 25.52
C LEU A 341 2.72 -4.18 25.82
N GLU A 342 1.64 -3.50 26.16
CA GLU A 342 1.67 -2.09 26.59
C GLU A 342 2.46 -1.92 27.89
N GLU A 343 2.19 -2.77 28.88
CA GLU A 343 2.93 -2.80 30.16
C GLU A 343 4.41 -3.12 29.93
N GLN A 344 4.73 -4.09 29.07
CA GLN A 344 6.10 -4.44 28.71
C GLN A 344 6.82 -3.30 27.97
N ASN A 345 6.15 -2.65 27.02
CA ASN A 345 6.69 -1.50 26.30
C ASN A 345 6.92 -0.31 27.24
N LEU A 346 5.98 -0.05 28.15
CA LEU A 346 6.12 0.99 29.15
C LEU A 346 7.30 0.68 30.10
N PHE A 347 7.45 -0.58 30.51
CA PHE A 347 8.59 -1.04 31.28
C PHE A 347 9.92 -0.85 30.54
N PHE A 348 9.98 -1.17 29.24
CA PHE A 348 11.19 -0.94 28.44
C PHE A 348 11.50 0.54 28.28
N ILE A 349 10.50 1.39 28.09
CA ILE A 349 10.68 2.85 28.03
C ILE A 349 11.23 3.36 29.36
N GLN A 350 10.65 2.93 30.49
CA GLN A 350 11.11 3.32 31.81
C GLN A 350 12.56 2.86 32.05
N ASN A 351 12.89 1.61 31.75
CA ASN A 351 14.25 1.10 31.89
C ASN A 351 15.24 1.84 30.96
N SER A 352 14.84 2.19 29.74
CA SER A 352 15.64 3.02 28.84
C SER A 352 15.91 4.41 29.44
N GLN A 353 14.91 5.02 30.07
CA GLN A 353 15.06 6.33 30.72
C GLN A 353 15.94 6.25 31.97
N GLU A 354 15.78 5.21 32.79
CA GLU A 354 16.61 4.99 33.98
C GLU A 354 18.08 4.75 33.60
N THR A 355 18.33 3.95 32.57
CA THR A 355 19.68 3.70 32.06
C THR A 355 20.29 4.94 31.40
N GLU A 356 19.50 5.74 30.67
CA GLU A 356 19.92 7.03 30.12
C GLU A 356 20.28 8.02 31.23
N HIS A 357 19.45 8.12 32.27
CA HIS A 357 19.73 8.95 33.43
C HIS A 357 21.01 8.52 34.15
N ALA A 358 21.19 7.22 34.39
CA ALA A 358 22.41 6.68 35.00
C ALA A 358 23.67 6.97 34.15
N LEU A 359 23.54 6.89 32.82
CA LEU A 359 24.60 7.25 31.89
C LEU A 359 24.96 8.74 31.99
N ASP A 360 23.96 9.61 32.06
CA ASP A 360 24.18 11.05 32.14
C ASP A 360 24.74 11.49 33.49
N GLU A 361 24.32 10.86 34.60
CA GLU A 361 24.97 11.01 35.91
C GLU A 361 26.44 10.59 35.85
N LEU A 362 26.73 9.44 35.22
CA LEU A 362 28.11 8.96 35.05
C LEU A 362 28.95 9.93 34.20
N LYS A 363 28.40 10.45 33.09
CA LYS A 363 29.07 11.48 32.27
C LYS A 363 29.31 12.75 33.08
N GLN A 364 28.35 13.20 33.88
CA GLN A 364 28.49 14.40 34.70
C GLN A 364 29.58 14.19 35.76
N ASN A 365 29.60 13.04 36.43
CA ASN A 365 30.62 12.67 37.41
C ASN A 365 31.99 12.56 36.76
N PHE A 366 32.09 11.92 35.59
CA PHE A 366 33.32 11.86 34.81
C PHE A 366 33.82 13.27 34.45
N GLY A 367 32.95 14.17 33.97
CA GLY A 367 33.30 15.55 33.68
C GLY A 367 33.77 16.34 34.91
N LYS A 368 33.15 16.12 36.08
CA LYS A 368 33.62 16.70 37.36
C LYS A 368 35.01 16.18 37.73
N VAL A 369 35.20 14.85 37.69
CA VAL A 369 36.49 14.22 38.01
C VAL A 369 37.57 14.70 37.05
N GLN A 370 37.30 14.72 35.76
CA GLN A 370 38.22 15.23 34.73
C GLN A 370 38.65 16.66 35.03
N LYS A 371 37.71 17.58 35.31
CA LYS A 371 38.04 18.96 35.70
C LYS A 371 38.91 19.02 36.96
N THR A 372 38.61 18.23 37.99
CA THR A 372 39.45 18.20 39.21
C THR A 372 40.84 17.62 38.96
N MET A 373 40.97 16.66 38.03
CA MET A 373 42.27 16.10 37.65
C MET A 373 43.07 17.08 36.79
N ASP A 374 42.41 17.79 35.88
CA ASP A 374 43.03 18.82 35.04
C ASP A 374 43.55 19.98 35.90
N THR A 375 42.78 20.45 36.87
CA THR A 375 43.23 21.51 37.80
C THR A 375 44.39 21.05 38.67
N LYS A 376 44.35 19.83 39.21
CA LYS A 376 45.49 19.24 39.94
C LYS A 376 46.72 19.09 39.06
N THR A 377 46.55 18.62 37.83
CA THR A 377 47.65 18.47 36.87
C THR A 377 48.23 19.82 36.50
N GLN A 378 47.40 20.84 36.30
CA GLN A 378 47.85 22.21 36.02
C GLN A 378 48.58 22.83 37.21
N ALA A 379 48.10 22.61 38.43
CA ALA A 379 48.78 23.04 39.66
C ALA A 379 50.15 22.36 39.79
N LEU A 380 50.23 21.04 39.62
CA LEU A 380 51.50 20.31 39.62
C LEU A 380 52.46 20.81 38.54
N ARG A 381 51.97 21.10 37.32
CA ARG A 381 52.77 21.71 36.25
C ARG A 381 53.22 23.13 36.58
N SER A 382 52.46 23.90 37.38
CA SER A 382 52.90 25.22 37.87
C SER A 382 54.01 25.04 38.89
N ASN A 383 53.81 24.18 39.88
CA ASN A 383 54.81 23.89 40.91
C ASN A 383 56.11 23.38 40.31
N ILE A 384 56.05 22.51 39.29
CA ILE A 384 57.24 22.05 38.56
C ILE A 384 57.96 23.23 37.91
N ARG A 385 57.24 24.15 37.27
CA ARG A 385 57.84 25.35 36.66
C ARG A 385 58.48 26.25 37.71
N GLU A 386 57.80 26.52 38.82
CA GLU A 386 58.33 27.33 39.92
C GLU A 386 59.59 26.70 40.55
N LEU A 387 59.62 25.37 40.69
CA LEU A 387 60.79 24.65 41.18
C LEU A 387 61.94 24.69 40.18
N VAL A 388 61.67 24.54 38.88
CA VAL A 388 62.69 24.67 37.83
C VAL A 388 63.26 26.09 37.82
N ASP A 389 62.42 27.13 37.86
CA ASP A 389 62.87 28.52 37.95
C ASP A 389 63.72 28.77 39.20
N SER A 390 63.34 28.16 40.34
CA SER A 390 64.12 28.26 41.59
C SER A 390 65.47 27.55 41.49
N ILE A 391 65.51 26.38 40.83
CA ILE A 391 66.75 25.66 40.54
C ILE A 391 67.64 26.51 39.65
N ASP A 392 67.12 27.08 38.56
CA ASP A 392 67.89 27.93 37.64
C ASP A 392 68.49 29.15 38.35
N VAL A 393 67.74 29.77 39.26
CA VAL A 393 68.23 30.89 40.08
C VAL A 393 69.34 30.45 41.05
N GLU A 394 69.17 29.31 41.72
CA GLU A 394 70.19 28.77 42.63
C GLU A 394 71.43 28.28 41.88
N GLU A 395 71.28 27.67 40.70
CA GLU A 395 72.38 27.30 39.83
C GLU A 395 73.15 28.54 39.36
N ALA A 396 72.47 29.63 38.97
CA ALA A 396 73.10 30.89 38.62
C ALA A 396 73.87 31.51 39.80
N LYS A 397 73.33 31.47 41.02
CA LYS A 397 74.04 31.91 42.23
C LYS A 397 75.24 31.03 42.54
N ALA A 398 75.10 29.71 42.44
CA ALA A 398 76.18 28.76 42.63
C ALA A 398 77.31 28.99 41.61
N GLU A 399 76.96 29.27 40.36
CA GLU A 399 77.94 29.62 39.32
C GLU A 399 78.65 30.95 39.60
N GLN A 400 77.92 31.98 40.07
CA GLN A 400 78.52 33.24 40.52
C GLN A 400 79.48 33.03 41.68
N LEU A 401 79.11 32.21 42.66
CA LEU A 401 79.95 31.92 43.83
C LEU A 401 81.19 31.12 43.41
N ARG A 402 81.04 30.13 42.53
CA ARG A 402 82.16 29.39 41.93
C ARG A 402 83.14 30.33 41.21
N LYS A 403 82.64 31.28 40.41
CA LYS A 403 83.48 32.30 39.75
C LYS A 403 84.22 33.17 40.76
N ARG A 404 83.56 33.60 41.85
CA ARG A 404 84.18 34.41 42.92
C ARG A 404 85.24 33.63 43.71
N ILE A 405 84.98 32.36 44.03
CA ILE A 405 85.95 31.47 44.69
C ILE A 405 87.15 31.26 43.78
N ALA A 406 86.94 30.91 42.51
CA ALA A 406 88.04 30.75 41.55
C ALA A 406 88.92 32.02 41.44
N ALA A 407 88.33 33.22 41.49
CA ALA A 407 89.08 34.47 41.46
C ALA A 407 89.84 34.80 42.77
N SER A 408 89.39 34.31 43.92
CA SER A 408 89.95 34.65 45.25
C SER A 408 90.96 33.63 45.78
N THR A 409 90.77 32.36 45.44
CA THR A 409 91.51 31.26 46.09
C THR A 409 92.86 31.00 45.41
N GLY A 410 93.01 31.33 44.11
CA GLY A 410 94.28 31.17 43.40
C GLY A 410 95.42 31.98 44.04
N ASP A 411 95.16 33.24 44.39
CA ASP A 411 96.21 34.17 44.84
C ASP A 411 96.60 33.99 46.33
N THR A 412 95.70 33.38 47.12
CA THR A 412 95.90 33.19 48.57
C THR A 412 96.60 31.89 48.92
N LEU A 413 96.31 30.81 48.18
CA LEU A 413 96.92 29.49 48.39
C LEU A 413 98.39 29.49 47.97
N ASP A 414 98.71 30.09 46.82
CA ASP A 414 100.08 30.21 46.32
C ASP A 414 100.96 30.99 47.31
N ARG A 415 100.43 32.08 47.89
CA ARG A 415 101.15 32.91 48.86
C ARG A 415 101.42 32.18 50.19
N GLN A 416 100.49 31.36 50.66
CA GLN A 416 100.69 30.57 51.88
C GLN A 416 101.71 29.45 51.67
N GLU A 417 101.73 28.82 50.50
CA GLU A 417 102.71 27.79 50.16
C GLU A 417 104.14 28.38 50.09
N GLU A 418 104.27 29.59 49.53
CA GLU A 418 105.54 30.33 49.49
C GLU A 418 106.09 30.63 50.91
N LEU A 419 105.21 31.06 51.82
CA LEU A 419 105.55 31.35 53.22
C LEU A 419 106.01 30.09 53.97
N LEU A 420 105.34 28.95 53.77
CA LEU A 420 105.72 27.68 54.39
C LEU A 420 107.08 27.18 53.89
N LYS A 421 107.39 27.37 52.60
CA LYS A 421 108.71 27.07 52.03
C LYS A 421 109.80 27.94 52.66
N GLN A 422 109.55 29.24 52.86
CA GLN A 422 110.49 30.14 53.53
C GLN A 422 110.75 29.72 54.97
N LEU A 423 109.70 29.39 55.73
CA LEU A 423 109.83 28.94 57.12
C LEU A 423 110.67 27.65 57.23
N ASN A 424 110.39 26.65 56.39
CA ASN A 424 111.17 25.41 56.38
C ASN A 424 112.67 25.66 56.13
N LYS A 425 112.99 26.59 55.21
CA LYS A 425 114.37 26.96 54.90
C LYS A 425 115.11 27.58 56.08
N GLU A 426 114.47 28.50 56.79
CA GLU A 426 115.07 29.16 57.96
C GLU A 426 115.26 28.18 59.14
N VAL A 427 114.28 27.32 59.41
CA VAL A 427 114.37 26.29 60.45
C VAL A 427 115.50 25.30 60.14
N LYS A 428 115.65 24.89 58.88
CA LYS A 428 116.75 24.03 58.43
C LYS A 428 118.12 24.67 58.68
N HIS A 429 118.25 25.96 58.38
CA HIS A 429 119.50 26.70 58.62
C HIS A 429 119.87 26.76 60.11
N VAL A 430 118.89 26.92 61.00
CA VAL A 430 119.13 26.88 62.46
C VAL A 430 119.49 25.47 62.94
N TYR A 431 118.82 24.45 62.42
CA TYR A 431 119.08 23.03 62.73
C TYR A 431 120.53 22.62 62.41
N GLU A 432 121.01 22.95 61.20
CA GLU A 432 122.39 22.70 60.78
C GLU A 432 123.41 23.46 61.65
N ARG A 433 123.11 24.71 62.02
CA ARG A 433 124.01 25.54 62.85
C ARG A 433 124.14 25.01 64.28
N CYS A 434 123.11 24.37 64.80
CA CYS A 434 123.11 23.75 66.12
C CYS A 434 123.86 22.40 66.17
N GLY A 435 124.42 21.95 65.04
CA GLY A 435 125.28 20.76 64.96
C GLY A 435 124.53 19.47 64.65
N PHE A 436 123.26 19.56 64.22
CA PHE A 436 122.47 18.42 63.77
C PHE A 436 122.65 18.17 62.27
N ASP A 437 122.62 16.90 61.84
CA ASP A 437 122.74 16.53 60.42
C ASP A 437 121.36 16.61 59.73
N ALA A 438 121.23 17.55 58.79
CA ALA A 438 120.02 17.73 57.99
C ALA A 438 119.92 16.77 56.79
N SER A 439 120.80 15.77 56.68
CA SER A 439 120.83 14.80 55.57
C SER A 439 119.58 13.92 55.45
N SER A 440 118.82 13.75 56.54
CA SER A 440 117.60 12.90 56.58
C SER A 440 116.30 13.62 56.16
N SER A 441 116.39 14.87 55.68
CA SER A 441 115.21 15.72 55.35
C SER A 441 114.10 15.72 56.43
N PRO A 442 114.43 15.96 57.72
CA PRO A 442 113.44 15.98 58.78
C PRO A 442 112.36 17.07 58.54
N THR A 443 111.11 16.75 58.87
CA THR A 443 109.99 17.69 58.83
C THR A 443 110.29 18.94 59.67
N THR A 444 109.80 20.11 59.27
CA THR A 444 109.99 21.38 60.03
C THR A 444 109.68 21.23 61.52
N LEU A 445 108.61 20.50 61.85
CA LEU A 445 108.22 20.24 63.23
C LEU A 445 109.26 19.39 63.99
N TYR A 446 109.82 18.36 63.34
CA TYR A 446 110.84 17.51 63.94
C TYR A 446 112.15 18.29 64.19
N MET A 447 112.57 19.10 63.22
CA MET A 447 113.73 20.00 63.39
C MET A 447 113.55 20.96 64.58
N LEU A 448 112.33 21.47 64.79
CA LEU A 448 112.03 22.36 65.91
C LEU A 448 112.05 21.63 67.26
N SER A 449 111.49 20.42 67.33
CA SER A 449 111.49 19.62 68.57
C SER A 449 112.90 19.22 69.03
N ASP A 450 113.78 18.84 68.10
CA ASP A 450 115.18 18.54 68.39
C ASP A 450 115.96 19.80 68.83
N LEU A 451 115.68 20.94 68.20
CA LEU A 451 116.25 22.24 68.60
C LEU A 451 115.83 22.62 70.01
N GLU A 452 114.56 22.39 70.35
CA GLU A 452 114.00 22.64 71.68
C GLU A 452 114.67 21.76 72.75
N ALA A 453 114.76 20.45 72.50
CA ALA A 453 115.44 19.51 73.41
C ALA A 453 116.91 19.91 73.65
N ARG A 454 117.64 20.30 72.59
CA ARG A 454 119.03 20.78 72.75
C ARG A 454 119.12 22.09 73.52
N LEU A 455 118.13 22.96 73.37
CA LEU A 455 118.04 24.19 74.14
C LEU A 455 117.83 23.89 75.63
N GLU A 456 116.96 22.94 75.96
CA GLU A 456 116.74 22.48 77.33
C GLU A 456 118.00 21.85 77.94
N ASP A 457 118.71 21.00 77.19
CA ASP A 457 119.99 20.41 77.63
C ASP A 457 121.02 21.51 77.96
N LEU A 458 121.19 22.47 77.06
CA LEU A 458 122.12 23.58 77.25
C LEU A 458 121.72 24.48 78.43
N LEU A 459 120.43 24.66 78.68
CA LEU A 459 119.93 25.40 79.83
C LEU A 459 120.14 24.62 81.15
N SER A 460 119.97 23.30 81.13
CA SER A 460 120.27 22.41 82.26
C SER A 460 121.77 22.43 82.61
N ASP A 461 122.64 22.36 81.60
CA ASP A 461 124.09 22.49 81.76
C ASP A 461 124.47 23.83 82.39
N ILE A 462 123.86 24.94 81.94
CA ILE A 462 124.07 26.27 82.54
C ILE A 462 123.61 26.30 84.00
N GLY A 463 122.48 25.64 84.32
CA GLY A 463 121.95 25.56 85.68
C GLY A 463 122.82 24.79 86.68
N GLN A 464 123.68 23.88 86.21
CA GLN A 464 124.60 23.11 87.06
C GLN A 464 125.93 23.83 87.33
N MET A 465 126.25 24.89 86.58
CA MET A 465 127.50 25.64 86.78
C MET A 465 127.40 26.59 87.99
N PRO A 466 128.52 26.86 88.70
CA PRO A 466 128.51 27.80 89.83
C PRO A 466 127.99 29.19 89.42
N GLU A 467 127.02 29.72 90.18
CA GLU A 467 126.35 30.99 89.88
C GLU A 467 127.31 32.17 89.72
N GLU A 468 128.43 32.20 90.46
CA GLU A 468 129.45 33.25 90.31
C GLU A 468 130.15 33.23 88.95
N TYR A 469 130.39 32.03 88.39
CA TYR A 469 130.99 31.86 87.07
C TYR A 469 130.00 32.26 85.98
N VAL A 470 128.75 31.82 86.09
CA VAL A 470 127.66 32.16 85.16
C VAL A 470 127.41 33.67 85.17
N ALA A 471 127.27 34.30 86.34
CA ALA A 471 127.07 35.74 86.45
C ALA A 471 128.24 36.56 85.89
N LYS A 472 129.49 36.07 86.02
CA LYS A 472 130.68 36.71 85.43
C LYS A 472 130.70 36.56 83.91
N ALA A 473 130.40 35.37 83.38
CA ALA A 473 130.32 35.11 81.94
C ALA A 473 129.15 35.87 81.28
N GLU A 474 128.00 35.95 81.96
CA GLU A 474 126.85 36.77 81.55
C GLU A 474 127.21 38.25 81.55
N LYS A 475 127.83 38.77 82.62
CA LYS A 475 128.32 40.17 82.63
C LYS A 475 129.30 40.44 81.51
N GLU A 476 130.18 39.49 81.17
CA GLU A 476 131.13 39.64 80.06
C GLU A 476 130.44 39.60 78.68
N LYS A 477 129.51 38.67 78.45
CA LYS A 477 128.72 38.60 77.21
C LYS A 477 127.80 39.81 77.05
N GLU A 478 127.15 40.24 78.12
CA GLU A 478 126.29 41.43 78.16
C GLU A 478 127.13 42.71 77.94
N LYS A 479 128.34 42.79 78.51
CA LYS A 479 129.30 43.87 78.21
C LYS A 479 129.68 43.87 76.72
N LYS A 480 130.03 42.71 76.13
CA LYS A 480 130.31 42.58 74.68
C LYS A 480 129.11 42.95 73.82
N ARG A 481 127.88 42.57 74.20
CA ARG A 481 126.65 42.93 73.49
C ARG A 481 126.40 44.45 73.52
N ARG A 482 126.60 45.09 74.69
CA ARG A 482 126.48 46.54 74.85
C ARG A 482 127.58 47.31 74.12
N GLU A 483 128.79 46.79 74.08
CA GLU A 483 129.90 47.35 73.28
C GLU A 483 129.60 47.21 71.79
N LYS A 484 129.13 46.05 71.32
CA LYS A 484 128.75 45.84 69.92
C LYS A 484 127.59 46.75 69.50
N LYS A 485 126.55 46.89 70.33
CA LYS A 485 125.43 47.80 70.06
C LYS A 485 125.87 49.27 70.06
N ARG A 486 126.77 49.67 70.96
CA ARG A 486 127.36 51.02 70.96
C ARG A 486 128.23 51.27 69.73
N ALA A 487 129.04 50.28 69.33
CA ALA A 487 129.86 50.35 68.12
C ALA A 487 129.01 50.40 66.84
N GLU A 488 127.93 49.61 66.76
CA GLU A 488 126.96 49.67 65.65
C GLU A 488 126.23 51.01 65.60
N GLN A 489 125.84 51.58 66.75
CA GLN A 489 125.26 52.93 66.82
C GLN A 489 126.27 54.01 66.42
N GLN A 490 127.51 53.95 66.91
CA GLN A 490 128.57 54.89 66.52
C GLN A 490 128.87 54.79 65.03
N ALA A 491 129.00 53.58 64.48
CA ALA A 491 129.23 53.36 63.05
C ALA A 491 128.05 53.83 62.19
N LEU A 492 126.80 53.65 62.64
CA LEU A 492 125.63 54.19 61.94
C LEU A 492 125.62 55.73 61.98
N GLN A 493 126.00 56.32 63.11
CA GLN A 493 126.06 57.77 63.28
C GLN A 493 127.21 58.38 62.46
N GLU A 494 128.37 57.74 62.43
CA GLU A 494 129.50 58.08 61.55
C GLU A 494 129.11 57.95 60.08
N ARG A 495 128.48 56.85 59.64
CA ARG A 495 127.99 56.72 58.25
C ARG A 495 127.02 57.83 57.88
N MET A 496 126.08 58.16 58.77
CA MET A 496 125.14 59.27 58.54
C MET A 496 125.87 60.62 58.49
N GLN A 497 126.94 60.80 59.25
CA GLN A 497 127.74 62.02 59.28
C GLN A 497 128.69 62.14 58.08
N GLU A 498 129.29 61.02 57.65
CA GLU A 498 130.04 60.89 56.41
C GLU A 498 129.14 61.13 55.19
N GLU A 499 127.91 60.58 55.17
CA GLU A 499 126.97 60.82 54.08
C GLU A 499 126.52 62.28 54.04
N ARG A 500 126.32 62.92 55.22
CA ARG A 500 126.08 64.37 55.32
C ARG A 500 127.28 65.18 54.83
N ASN A 501 128.49 64.81 55.21
CA ASN A 501 129.72 65.47 54.77
C ASN A 501 129.94 65.29 53.27
N ARG A 502 129.69 64.08 52.73
CA ARG A 502 129.76 63.76 51.31
C ARG A 502 128.74 64.57 50.50
N LYS A 503 127.49 64.62 50.95
CA LYS A 503 126.44 65.47 50.34
C LYS A 503 126.75 66.96 50.49
N ALA A 504 127.44 67.40 51.55
CA ALA A 504 127.86 68.78 51.72
C ALA A 504 129.02 69.16 50.79
N ILE A 505 130.01 68.28 50.61
CA ILE A 505 131.11 68.44 49.64
C ILE A 505 130.57 68.40 48.21
N GLU A 506 129.66 67.48 47.89
CA GLU A 506 129.00 67.42 46.58
C GLU A 506 128.19 68.69 46.30
N ARG A 507 127.54 69.26 47.34
CA ARG A 507 126.83 70.54 47.23
C ARG A 507 127.77 71.74 47.13
N SER A 508 128.98 71.69 47.67
CA SER A 508 129.98 72.76 47.53
C SER A 508 130.71 72.70 46.18
N LEU A 509 130.85 71.51 45.58
CA LEU A 509 131.40 71.30 44.24
C LEU A 509 130.39 71.61 43.12
N GLN A 510 129.08 71.68 43.43
CA GLN A 510 128.07 72.12 42.47
C GLN A 510 128.18 73.63 42.20
N ALA A 511 128.35 73.99 40.92
CA ALA A 511 128.42 75.38 40.49
C ALA A 511 127.17 76.18 40.96
N PRO A 512 127.34 77.40 41.52
CA PRO A 512 126.22 78.19 42.05
C PRO A 512 125.12 78.39 40.99
N ARG A 513 123.91 77.89 41.30
CA ARG A 513 122.73 78.06 40.42
C ARG A 513 122.38 79.55 40.29
N LYS A 514 122.62 80.13 39.11
CA LYS A 514 122.21 81.51 38.76
C LYS A 514 120.68 81.57 38.64
N LYS A 515 120.02 82.29 39.55
CA LYS A 515 118.58 82.56 39.48
C LYS A 515 118.32 83.63 38.42
N VAL A 516 117.63 83.26 37.34
CA VAL A 516 117.12 84.19 36.33
C VAL A 516 115.65 84.45 36.65
N GLY A 517 115.29 85.70 36.92
CA GLY A 517 113.89 86.13 37.10
C GLY A 517 113.49 86.50 38.53
N ARG A 518 112.51 87.40 38.63
CA ARG A 518 111.99 87.98 39.87
C ARG A 518 111.25 86.90 40.70
N PRO A 519 111.58 86.70 41.98
CA PRO A 519 110.92 85.71 42.83
C PRO A 519 109.42 86.01 42.97
N VAL A 520 108.59 84.99 42.74
CA VAL A 520 107.13 85.08 42.94
C VAL A 520 106.85 85.06 44.43
N MET A 521 106.36 86.19 44.95
CA MET A 521 105.93 86.35 46.34
C MET A 521 104.60 85.63 46.55
N PHE A 522 104.61 84.49 47.24
CA PHE A 522 103.37 83.86 47.72
C PHE A 522 102.74 84.75 48.79
N ARG A 523 101.51 85.21 48.53
CA ARG A 523 100.69 85.97 49.48
C ARG A 523 100.18 85.03 50.59
N SER A 524 100.18 85.52 51.82
CA SER A 524 99.79 84.82 53.05
C SER A 524 98.42 84.14 52.96
N ARG A 525 98.37 82.81 53.12
CA ARG A 525 97.12 82.09 53.49
C ARG A 525 96.90 82.20 54.99
N LEU A 526 95.69 82.61 55.38
CA LEU A 526 95.22 82.73 56.76
C LEU A 526 95.28 81.39 57.51
N GLN A 527 95.84 81.41 58.72
CA GLN A 527 95.82 80.29 59.66
C GLN A 527 94.39 80.07 60.17
N LYS A 528 93.82 78.87 59.96
CA LYS A 528 92.53 78.50 60.58
C LYS A 528 92.73 78.39 62.10
N ARG A 529 91.85 79.08 62.85
CA ARG A 529 91.82 79.12 64.33
C ARG A 529 91.57 77.73 64.91
N LYS A 530 92.35 77.37 65.93
CA LYS A 530 92.13 76.23 66.82
C LYS A 530 90.83 76.42 67.60
N VAL A 531 89.94 75.43 67.54
CA VAL A 531 88.88 75.24 68.54
C VAL A 531 89.35 74.13 69.47
N SER A 532 89.45 74.45 70.75
CA SER A 532 89.67 73.49 71.83
C SER A 532 88.32 72.93 72.29
N LYS A 533 88.17 71.60 72.32
CA LYS A 533 87.56 70.94 73.49
C LYS A 533 87.87 69.44 73.51
N ASN A 534 88.51 69.09 74.61
CA ASN A 534 88.42 67.87 75.41
C ASN A 534 88.69 66.51 74.77
N LYS A 535 89.87 66.02 75.14
CA LYS A 535 90.19 64.66 75.60
C LYS A 535 88.94 63.89 76.06
N ASP A 536 88.52 62.91 75.26
CA ASP A 536 87.88 61.70 75.76
C ASP A 536 88.67 60.50 75.22
N MET A 537 88.88 59.55 76.10
CA MET A 537 89.80 58.44 75.98
C MET A 537 89.32 57.44 74.93
N SER A 538 90.25 57.05 74.06
CA SER A 538 90.31 55.75 73.37
C SER A 538 90.17 54.60 74.39
N HIS A 539 89.56 53.46 74.13
CA HIS A 539 89.48 52.69 72.89
C HIS A 539 88.18 51.87 72.86
N GLY A 540 87.51 51.87 71.71
CA GLY A 540 86.47 50.91 71.38
C GLY A 540 87.08 49.56 70.99
N GLU A 541 86.68 48.58 71.77
CA GLU A 541 86.37 47.18 71.48
C GLU A 541 86.45 46.70 70.02
N ASP A 542 87.21 45.61 69.87
CA ASP A 542 86.80 44.35 69.24
C ASP A 542 86.43 44.34 67.76
N LEU A 543 87.45 44.06 66.94
CA LEU A 543 87.29 43.30 65.71
C LEU A 543 88.37 42.21 65.64
N ASP A 544 87.91 41.01 65.31
CA ASP A 544 88.67 39.86 64.81
C ASP A 544 89.11 38.76 65.81
N GLU A 545 88.12 38.22 66.53
CA GLU A 545 88.12 36.80 66.98
C GLU A 545 86.96 36.02 66.33
N ILE A 546 87.00 35.81 65.01
CA ILE A 546 86.44 34.59 64.38
C ILE A 546 87.36 34.18 63.23
N LYS A 547 88.55 33.69 63.57
CA LYS A 547 89.28 32.69 62.78
C LYS A 547 90.00 31.81 63.78
N HIS A 548 89.75 30.50 63.68
CA HIS A 548 90.26 29.41 64.52
C HIS A 548 89.33 28.97 65.67
N LEU A 549 88.17 28.42 65.28
CA LEU A 549 87.59 27.23 65.90
C LEU A 549 87.28 26.21 64.80
N THR A 550 88.33 25.45 64.44
CA THR A 550 88.35 24.00 64.67
C THR A 550 89.29 23.77 65.83
#